data_AF-A0A2G2ZZG0-F1
#
_entry.id   AF-A0A2G2ZZG0-F1
#
_cell.length_a   1.000
_cell.length_b   1.000
_cell.length_c   1.000
_cell.angle_alpha   90.00
_cell.angle_beta   90.00
_cell.angle_gamma   90.00
#
_symmetry.space_group_name_H-M   'P 1'
#
loop_
_entity.id
_entity.type
_entity.pdbx_description
1 polymer ?
#
loop_
_entity_poly.entity_id
_entity_poly.type
_entity_poly.pdbx_seq_one_letter_code
_entity_poly.pdbx_strand_id
1 'polypeptide(L)'
;MPVFYGRKVISELKREFIIKVWASIRTKLESLTADRVYSLADEIQVVLKGVSGMGVDISPLQNLLESFFELATFYDQARSILVDKAKEIEKSESYIKVKEHLELVMKERDEKYEELSAACQSLEKAIKKVKKLKSLQDVAKEEVRKIESKVSAAEKEFNKCADISLATQNASNDVDQKKQVLEDSLQDLVNYKLCLD
;
A
#
# COMPACT_ATOMS: atom_id res chain seq x y z
N MET A 1 -80.88 -48.66 5.92
CA MET A 1 -79.52 -48.24 5.52
C MET A 1 -78.85 -47.38 6.61
N PRO A 2 -78.06 -47.94 7.55
CA PRO A 2 -77.15 -47.10 8.37
C PRO A 2 -75.68 -47.57 8.43
N VAL A 3 -75.38 -48.84 8.09
CA VAL A 3 -74.03 -49.43 8.27
C VAL A 3 -72.97 -48.85 7.32
N PHE A 4 -73.38 -48.27 6.19
CA PHE A 4 -72.47 -47.66 5.20
C PHE A 4 -71.96 -46.27 5.61
N TYR A 5 -72.73 -45.49 6.39
CA TYR A 5 -72.31 -44.15 6.83
C TYR A 5 -71.21 -44.20 7.88
N GLY A 6 -71.28 -45.16 8.82
CA GLY A 6 -70.27 -45.33 9.88
C GLY A 6 -68.87 -45.64 9.34
N ARG A 7 -68.77 -46.53 8.33
CA ARG A 7 -67.47 -46.87 7.70
C ARG A 7 -66.85 -45.67 6.99
N LYS A 8 -67.66 -44.83 6.35
CA LYS A 8 -67.19 -43.60 5.69
C LYS A 8 -66.66 -42.59 6.71
N VAL A 9 -67.42 -42.34 7.78
CA VAL A 9 -67.01 -41.42 8.87
C VAL A 9 -65.72 -41.89 9.55
N ILE A 10 -65.60 -43.19 9.84
CA ILE A 10 -64.37 -43.77 10.44
C ILE A 10 -63.17 -43.61 9.51
N SER A 11 -63.35 -43.78 8.20
CA SER A 11 -62.27 -43.62 7.22
C SER A 11 -61.85 -42.16 7.08
N GLU A 12 -62.80 -41.23 7.13
CA GLU A 12 -62.55 -39.78 7.14
C GLU A 12 -61.72 -39.36 8.35
N LEU A 13 -62.10 -39.82 9.55
CA LEU A 13 -61.41 -39.54 10.81
C LEU A 13 -60.00 -40.12 10.82
N LYS A 14 -59.82 -41.36 10.33
CA LYS A 14 -58.49 -41.97 10.18
C LYS A 14 -57.60 -41.15 9.24
N ARG A 15 -58.14 -40.68 8.12
CA ARG A 15 -57.40 -39.84 7.15
C ARG A 15 -56.97 -38.52 7.76
N GLU A 16 -57.86 -37.81 8.44
CA GLU A 16 -57.53 -36.54 9.11
C GLU A 16 -56.47 -36.70 10.20
N PHE A 17 -56.55 -37.78 10.98
CA PHE A 17 -55.55 -38.10 11.99
C PHE A 17 -54.17 -38.32 11.36
N ILE A 18 -54.08 -39.11 10.28
CA ILE A 18 -52.82 -39.38 9.57
C ILE A 18 -52.20 -38.09 9.03
N ILE A 19 -53.01 -37.20 8.42
CA ILE A 19 -52.53 -35.92 7.89
C ILE A 19 -51.96 -35.04 9.01
N LYS A 20 -52.63 -34.97 10.17
CA LYS A 20 -52.14 -34.20 11.33
C LYS A 20 -50.85 -34.77 11.91
N VAL A 21 -50.76 -36.09 12.03
CA VAL A 21 -49.54 -36.77 12.46
C VAL A 21 -48.38 -36.48 11.50
N TRP A 22 -48.64 -36.53 10.19
CA TRP A 22 -47.63 -36.26 9.18
C TRP A 22 -47.12 -34.81 9.21
N ALA A 23 -48.02 -33.84 9.35
CA ALA A 23 -47.63 -32.43 9.51
C ALA A 23 -46.75 -32.24 10.75
N SER A 24 -47.09 -32.90 11.86
CA SER A 24 -46.30 -32.82 13.09
C SER A 24 -44.90 -33.44 12.94
N ILE A 25 -44.79 -34.63 12.32
CA ILE A 25 -43.50 -35.27 12.04
C ILE A 25 -42.64 -34.38 11.15
N ARG A 26 -43.22 -33.81 10.09
CA ARG A 26 -42.51 -32.89 9.18
C ARG A 26 -41.96 -31.68 9.91
N THR A 27 -42.77 -30.99 10.70
CA THR A 27 -42.30 -29.81 11.47
C THR A 27 -41.19 -30.17 12.44
N LYS A 28 -41.27 -31.34 13.09
CA LYS A 28 -40.20 -31.79 13.99
C LYS A 28 -38.91 -32.11 13.22
N LEU A 29 -38.99 -32.76 12.07
CA LEU A 29 -37.85 -33.03 11.19
C LEU A 29 -37.24 -31.74 10.59
N GLU A 30 -38.06 -30.75 10.23
CA GLU A 30 -37.58 -29.43 9.76
C GLU A 30 -36.82 -28.67 10.85
N SER A 31 -37.20 -28.86 12.12
CA SER A 31 -36.51 -28.29 13.27
C SER A 31 -35.31 -29.11 13.76
N LEU A 32 -34.95 -30.18 13.06
CA LEU A 32 -33.91 -31.12 13.48
C LEU A 32 -32.53 -30.47 13.39
N THR A 33 -31.85 -30.41 14.52
CA THR A 33 -30.41 -30.13 14.60
C THR A 33 -29.67 -31.45 14.81
N ALA A 34 -28.40 -31.52 14.39
CA ALA A 34 -27.54 -32.70 14.54
C ALA A 34 -27.56 -33.27 15.98
N ASP A 35 -27.63 -32.40 16.99
CA ASP A 35 -27.58 -32.81 18.40
C ASP A 35 -28.86 -33.49 18.92
N ARG A 36 -29.94 -33.57 18.12
CA ARG A 36 -31.27 -34.06 18.56
C ARG A 36 -31.77 -35.29 17.80
N VAL A 37 -30.95 -35.85 16.92
CA VAL A 37 -31.33 -36.93 15.99
C VAL A 37 -31.90 -38.15 16.73
N TYR A 38 -31.24 -38.61 17.81
CA TYR A 38 -31.69 -39.78 18.59
C TYR A 38 -33.00 -39.53 19.35
N SER A 39 -33.10 -38.38 20.04
CA SER A 39 -34.32 -37.99 20.76
C SER A 39 -35.52 -37.92 19.81
N LEU A 40 -35.30 -37.41 18.59
CA LEU A 40 -36.35 -37.31 17.59
C LEU A 40 -36.70 -38.67 16.96
N ALA A 41 -35.72 -39.55 16.78
CA ALA A 41 -35.94 -40.91 16.27
C ALA A 41 -36.87 -41.69 17.22
N ASP A 42 -36.59 -41.66 18.53
CA ASP A 42 -37.42 -42.33 19.54
C ASP A 42 -38.85 -41.76 19.58
N GLU A 43 -38.99 -40.43 19.55
CA GLU A 43 -40.30 -39.76 19.50
C GLU A 43 -41.12 -40.14 18.27
N ILE A 44 -40.48 -40.22 17.10
CA ILE A 44 -41.15 -40.58 15.84
C ILE A 44 -41.52 -42.06 15.84
N GLN A 45 -40.68 -42.95 16.37
CA GLN A 45 -41.01 -44.38 16.49
C GLN A 45 -42.26 -44.62 17.35
N VAL A 46 -42.42 -43.91 18.48
CA VAL A 46 -43.62 -43.98 19.33
C VAL A 46 -44.88 -43.61 18.55
N VAL A 47 -44.81 -42.54 17.76
CA VAL A 47 -45.94 -42.06 16.93
C VAL A 47 -46.29 -43.08 15.83
N LEU A 48 -45.28 -43.62 15.15
CA LEU A 48 -45.48 -44.63 14.09
C LEU A 48 -46.14 -45.90 14.63
N LYS A 49 -45.73 -46.37 15.82
CA LYS A 49 -46.37 -47.53 16.48
C LYS A 49 -47.86 -47.31 16.72
N GLY A 50 -48.26 -46.09 17.08
CA GLY A 50 -49.66 -45.70 17.22
C GLY A 50 -50.44 -45.74 15.90
N VAL A 51 -49.83 -45.30 14.80
CA VAL A 51 -50.44 -45.33 13.45
C VAL A 51 -50.57 -46.76 12.91
N SER A 52 -49.55 -47.61 13.10
CA SER A 52 -49.59 -49.02 12.71
C SER A 52 -50.73 -49.78 13.41
N GLY A 53 -50.99 -49.47 14.69
CA GLY A 53 -52.11 -50.04 15.44
C GLY A 53 -53.50 -49.71 14.88
N MET A 54 -53.61 -48.75 13.95
CA MET A 54 -54.87 -48.40 13.26
C MET A 54 -55.16 -49.26 12.02
N GLY A 55 -54.28 -50.22 11.71
CA GLY A 55 -54.37 -51.11 10.54
C GLY A 55 -53.88 -50.46 9.24
N VAL A 56 -53.05 -49.42 9.33
CA VAL A 56 -52.42 -48.75 8.19
C VAL A 56 -51.03 -49.37 7.97
N ASP A 57 -50.74 -49.81 6.76
CA ASP A 57 -49.39 -50.22 6.39
C ASP A 57 -48.47 -48.99 6.31
N ILE A 58 -47.49 -48.96 7.21
CA ILE A 58 -46.49 -47.89 7.31
C ILE A 58 -45.07 -48.41 7.15
N SER A 59 -44.89 -49.68 6.75
CA SER A 59 -43.56 -50.29 6.60
C SER A 59 -42.65 -49.51 5.64
N PRO A 60 -43.13 -48.98 4.49
CA PRO A 60 -42.30 -48.15 3.62
C PRO A 60 -41.77 -46.88 4.30
N LEU A 61 -42.58 -46.28 5.18
CA LEU A 61 -42.22 -45.07 5.91
C LEU A 61 -41.24 -45.37 7.05
N GLN A 62 -41.44 -46.48 7.77
CA GLN A 62 -40.53 -46.94 8.81
C GLN A 62 -39.12 -47.18 8.23
N ASN A 63 -39.02 -47.92 7.13
CA ASN A 63 -37.75 -48.20 6.47
C ASN A 63 -37.04 -46.92 5.99
N LEU A 64 -37.80 -45.95 5.46
CA LEU A 64 -37.25 -44.67 5.01
C LEU A 64 -36.69 -43.85 6.19
N LEU A 65 -37.43 -43.78 7.29
CA LEU A 65 -37.00 -43.04 8.47
C LEU A 65 -35.81 -43.70 9.16
N GLU A 66 -35.80 -45.03 9.24
CA GLU A 66 -34.64 -45.80 9.72
C GLU A 66 -33.39 -45.50 8.90
N SER A 67 -33.49 -45.59 7.56
CA SER A 67 -32.39 -45.25 6.65
C SER A 67 -31.91 -43.79 6.82
N PHE A 68 -32.85 -42.86 7.03
CA PHE A 68 -32.52 -41.45 7.26
C PHE A 68 -31.75 -41.24 8.57
N PHE A 69 -32.19 -41.88 9.66
CA PHE A 69 -31.52 -41.79 10.95
C PHE A 69 -30.15 -42.46 10.95
N GLU A 70 -30.00 -43.61 10.29
CA GLU A 70 -28.70 -44.24 10.08
C GLU A 70 -27.71 -43.32 9.35
N LEU A 71 -28.17 -42.68 8.26
CA LEU A 71 -27.36 -41.72 7.52
C LEU A 71 -26.97 -40.50 8.37
N ALA A 72 -27.92 -39.98 9.17
CA ALA A 72 -27.65 -38.86 10.07
C ALA A 72 -26.59 -39.23 11.12
N THR A 73 -26.67 -40.42 11.72
CA THR A 73 -25.66 -40.94 12.65
C THR A 73 -24.29 -41.08 11.98
N PHE A 74 -24.24 -41.65 10.77
CA PHE A 74 -22.99 -41.79 10.03
C PHE A 74 -22.35 -40.43 9.73
N TYR A 75 -23.16 -39.45 9.33
CA TYR A 75 -22.71 -38.08 9.09
C TYR A 75 -22.14 -37.43 10.36
N ASP A 76 -22.84 -37.54 11.50
CA ASP A 76 -22.38 -36.97 12.76
C ASP A 76 -21.07 -37.62 13.26
N GLN A 77 -20.93 -38.93 13.09
CA GLN A 77 -19.68 -39.62 13.38
C GLN A 77 -18.53 -39.13 12.48
N ALA A 78 -18.75 -39.06 11.16
CA ALA A 78 -17.76 -38.58 10.22
C ALA A 78 -17.34 -37.12 10.53
N ARG A 79 -18.32 -36.27 10.84
CA ARG A 79 -18.10 -34.88 11.27
C ARG A 79 -17.27 -34.83 12.56
N SER A 80 -17.59 -35.63 13.57
CA SER A 80 -16.82 -35.69 14.82
C SER A 80 -15.37 -36.08 14.56
N ILE A 81 -15.15 -37.13 13.76
CA ILE A 81 -13.79 -37.59 13.39
C ILE A 81 -13.01 -36.48 12.68
N LEU A 82 -13.65 -35.75 11.77
CA LEU A 82 -13.02 -34.61 11.10
C LEU A 82 -12.64 -33.49 12.07
N VAL A 83 -13.52 -33.17 13.03
CA VAL A 83 -13.23 -32.17 14.08
C VAL A 83 -12.04 -32.59 14.93
N ASP A 84 -11.95 -33.86 15.31
CA ASP A 84 -10.85 -34.35 16.12
C ASP A 84 -9.53 -34.35 15.34
N LYS A 85 -9.55 -34.78 14.07
CA LYS A 85 -8.39 -34.66 13.17
C LYS A 85 -7.93 -33.22 12.99
N ALA A 86 -8.86 -32.27 12.84
CA ALA A 86 -8.52 -30.86 12.72
C ALA A 86 -7.83 -30.35 13.99
N LYS A 87 -8.31 -30.72 15.18
CA LYS A 87 -7.66 -30.39 16.46
C LYS A 87 -6.28 -31.02 16.58
N GLU A 88 -6.09 -32.26 16.12
CA GLU A 88 -4.77 -32.90 16.10
C GLU A 88 -3.79 -32.16 15.19
N ILE A 89 -4.23 -31.75 13.99
CA ILE A 89 -3.42 -30.93 13.08
C ILE A 89 -3.06 -29.59 13.74
N GLU A 90 -4.01 -28.90 14.36
CA GLU A 90 -3.75 -27.62 15.02
C GLU A 90 -2.76 -27.75 16.18
N LYS A 91 -2.77 -28.88 16.89
CA LYS A 91 -1.81 -29.19 17.96
C LYS A 91 -0.49 -29.76 17.45
N SER A 92 -0.40 -30.12 16.17
CA SER A 92 0.80 -30.71 15.61
C SER A 92 1.95 -29.71 15.62
N GLU A 93 3.15 -30.20 15.93
CA GLU A 93 4.35 -29.38 16.00
C GLU A 93 4.66 -28.70 14.66
N SER A 94 4.36 -29.35 13.53
CA SER A 94 4.56 -28.78 12.20
C SER A 94 3.65 -27.57 11.96
N TYR A 95 2.38 -27.64 12.35
CA TYR A 95 1.46 -26.52 12.23
C TYR A 95 1.89 -25.33 13.10
N ILE A 96 2.27 -25.59 14.35
CA ILE A 96 2.77 -24.56 15.27
C ILE A 96 4.01 -23.88 14.69
N LYS A 97 5.00 -24.65 14.21
CA LYS A 97 6.22 -24.09 13.58
C LYS A 97 5.93 -23.21 12.38
N VAL A 98 5.01 -23.64 11.50
CA VAL A 98 4.61 -22.84 10.34
C VAL A 98 3.92 -21.54 10.79
N LYS A 99 3.04 -21.62 11.79
CA LYS A 99 2.36 -20.46 12.35
C LYS A 99 3.33 -19.45 12.97
N GLU A 100 4.26 -19.91 13.81
CA GLU A 100 5.30 -19.07 14.41
C GLU A 100 6.20 -18.42 13.35
N HIS A 101 6.60 -19.19 12.33
CA HIS A 101 7.40 -18.65 11.24
C HIS A 101 6.64 -17.57 10.46
N LEU A 102 5.36 -17.78 10.19
CA LEU A 102 4.52 -16.79 9.53
C LEU A 102 4.41 -15.49 10.36
N GLU A 103 4.22 -15.61 11.68
CA GLU A 103 4.18 -14.44 12.59
C GLU A 103 5.50 -13.66 12.57
N LEU A 104 6.65 -14.36 12.58
CA LEU A 104 7.97 -13.72 12.46
C LEU A 104 8.14 -12.99 11.13
N VAL A 105 7.78 -13.63 10.02
CA VAL A 105 7.88 -13.03 8.67
C VAL A 105 6.99 -11.79 8.56
N MET A 106 5.79 -11.82 9.16
CA MET A 106 4.90 -10.65 9.17
C MET A 106 5.54 -9.48 9.93
N LYS A 107 6.11 -9.75 11.11
CA LYS A 107 6.79 -8.72 11.90
C LYS A 107 8.00 -8.12 11.19
N GLU A 108 8.86 -8.96 10.61
CA GLU A 108 10.03 -8.50 9.84
C GLU A 108 9.61 -7.65 8.63
N ARG A 109 8.53 -8.02 7.96
CA ARG A 109 7.97 -7.23 6.84
C ARG A 109 7.50 -5.85 7.30
N ASP A 110 6.85 -5.76 8.45
CA ASP A 110 6.37 -4.48 8.99
C ASP A 110 7.55 -3.59 9.43
N GLU A 111 8.57 -4.15 10.08
CA GLU A 111 9.81 -3.44 10.42
C GLU A 111 10.50 -2.86 9.16
N LYS A 112 10.67 -3.68 8.12
CA LYS A 112 11.26 -3.24 6.84
C LYS A 112 10.40 -2.18 6.14
N TYR A 113 9.09 -2.25 6.27
CA TYR A 113 8.19 -1.24 5.69
C TYR A 113 8.39 0.12 6.36
N GLU A 114 8.50 0.17 7.68
CA GLU A 114 8.77 1.40 8.41
C GLU A 114 10.15 2.00 8.07
N GLU A 115 11.19 1.15 7.96
CA GLU A 115 12.52 1.59 7.51
C GLU A 115 12.47 2.19 6.10
N LEU A 116 11.78 1.51 5.16
CA LEU A 116 11.60 1.99 3.80
C LEU A 116 10.84 3.33 3.77
N SER A 117 9.79 3.46 4.58
CA SER A 117 9.01 4.69 4.72
C SER A 117 9.88 5.86 5.19
N ALA A 118 10.68 5.65 6.24
CA ALA A 118 11.61 6.66 6.76
C ALA A 118 12.68 7.05 5.72
N ALA A 119 13.21 6.07 4.98
CA ALA A 119 14.17 6.30 3.90
C ALA A 119 13.55 7.13 2.76
N CYS A 120 12.32 6.80 2.34
CA CYS A 120 11.58 7.55 1.32
C CYS A 120 11.33 9.00 1.74
N GLN A 121 10.91 9.25 2.97
CA GLN A 121 10.72 10.61 3.49
C GLN A 121 12.04 11.41 3.51
N SER A 122 13.14 10.75 3.89
CA SER A 122 14.47 11.36 3.91
C SER A 122 14.94 11.71 2.49
N LEU A 123 14.70 10.82 1.52
CA LEU A 123 14.99 11.06 0.11
C LEU A 123 14.18 12.24 -0.44
N GLU A 124 12.89 12.34 -0.12
CA GLU A 124 12.05 13.46 -0.56
C GLU A 124 12.59 14.80 -0.04
N LYS A 125 13.02 14.85 1.22
CA LYS A 125 13.68 16.03 1.82
C LYS A 125 14.98 16.37 1.08
N ALA A 126 15.80 15.38 0.75
CA ALA A 126 17.04 15.57 0.02
C ALA A 126 16.79 16.13 -1.39
N ILE A 127 15.82 15.58 -2.12
CA ILE A 127 15.41 16.06 -3.46
C ILE A 127 14.98 17.54 -3.39
N LYS A 128 14.20 17.92 -2.38
CA LYS A 128 13.78 19.33 -2.18
C LYS A 128 14.98 20.25 -1.96
N LYS A 129 15.99 19.83 -1.19
CA LYS A 129 17.23 20.61 -0.98
C LYS A 129 18.04 20.74 -2.27
N VAL A 130 18.19 19.66 -3.03
CA VAL A 130 18.91 19.66 -4.32
C VAL A 130 18.26 20.64 -5.30
N LYS A 131 16.92 20.66 -5.38
CA LYS A 131 16.19 21.64 -6.23
C LYS A 131 16.50 23.09 -5.84
N LYS A 132 16.56 23.42 -4.54
CA LYS A 132 16.92 24.76 -4.06
C LYS A 132 18.37 25.14 -4.39
N LEU A 133 19.29 24.19 -4.23
CA LEU A 133 20.70 24.42 -4.59
C LEU A 133 20.86 24.65 -6.09
N LYS A 134 20.11 23.92 -6.93
CA LYS A 134 20.12 24.13 -8.38
C LYS A 134 19.66 25.54 -8.75
N SER A 135 18.57 26.04 -8.16
CA SER A 135 18.13 27.42 -8.40
C SER A 135 19.16 28.47 -7.94
N LEU A 136 19.83 28.25 -6.81
CA LEU A 136 20.89 29.15 -6.34
C LEU A 136 22.12 29.13 -7.26
N GLN A 137 22.48 27.95 -7.77
CA GLN A 137 23.57 27.80 -8.73
C GLN A 137 23.29 28.57 -10.02
N ASP A 138 22.05 28.54 -10.51
CA ASP A 138 21.66 29.26 -11.72
C ASP A 138 21.75 30.78 -11.52
N VAL A 139 21.30 31.29 -10.37
CA VAL A 139 21.43 32.71 -10.00
C VAL A 139 22.91 33.11 -9.88
N ALA A 140 23.72 32.30 -9.20
CA ALA A 140 25.15 32.58 -9.03
C ALA A 140 25.89 32.62 -10.38
N LYS A 141 25.56 31.72 -11.32
CA LYS A 141 26.13 31.73 -12.68
C LYS A 141 25.81 33.02 -13.42
N GLU A 142 24.59 33.54 -13.28
CA GLU A 142 24.20 34.78 -13.96
C GLU A 142 24.89 36.01 -13.36
N GLU A 143 25.01 36.10 -12.03
CA GLU A 143 25.78 37.17 -11.38
C GLU A 143 27.27 37.12 -11.76
N VAL A 144 27.88 35.94 -11.87
CA VAL A 144 29.26 35.79 -12.34
C VAL A 144 29.43 36.36 -13.76
N ARG A 145 28.54 36.02 -14.70
CA ARG A 145 28.59 36.60 -16.06
C ARG A 145 28.49 38.12 -16.05
N LYS A 146 27.63 38.66 -15.20
CA LYS A 146 27.46 40.11 -15.04
C LYS A 146 28.71 40.77 -14.46
N ILE A 147 29.37 40.14 -13.49
CA ILE A 147 30.64 40.64 -12.95
C ILE A 147 31.75 40.55 -14.01
N GLU A 148 31.88 39.43 -14.71
CA GLU A 148 32.87 39.24 -15.78
C GLU A 148 32.74 40.31 -16.88
N SER A 149 31.52 40.61 -17.32
CA SER A 149 31.28 41.67 -18.32
C SER A 149 31.66 43.07 -17.81
N LYS A 150 31.36 43.40 -16.54
CA LYS A 150 31.78 44.66 -15.92
C LYS A 150 33.29 44.76 -15.76
N VAL A 151 33.95 43.67 -15.34
CA VAL A 151 35.41 43.60 -15.20
C VAL A 151 36.07 43.80 -16.57
N SER A 152 35.59 43.13 -17.61
CA SER A 152 36.12 43.31 -18.97
C SER A 152 35.93 44.74 -19.50
N ALA A 153 34.81 45.39 -19.19
CA ALA A 153 34.60 46.79 -19.54
C ALA A 153 35.58 47.72 -18.80
N ALA A 154 35.74 47.54 -17.49
CA ALA A 154 36.66 48.32 -16.67
C ALA A 154 38.13 48.12 -17.10
N GLU A 155 38.52 46.89 -17.45
CA GLU A 155 39.86 46.58 -17.95
C GLU A 155 40.15 47.30 -19.28
N LYS A 156 39.19 47.33 -20.21
CA LYS A 156 39.33 48.08 -21.46
C LYS A 156 39.48 49.59 -21.23
N GLU A 157 38.70 50.16 -20.31
CA GLU A 157 38.81 51.58 -19.95
C GLU A 157 40.16 51.88 -19.29
N PHE A 158 40.62 51.02 -18.38
CA PHE A 158 41.92 51.14 -17.73
C PHE A 158 43.06 51.13 -18.75
N ASN A 159 43.06 50.18 -19.69
CA ASN A 159 44.07 50.10 -20.74
C ASN A 159 44.09 51.36 -21.61
N LYS A 160 42.91 51.88 -21.98
CA LYS A 160 42.81 53.15 -22.74
C LYS A 160 43.41 54.32 -21.95
N CYS A 161 43.15 54.42 -20.65
CA CYS A 161 43.75 55.44 -19.79
C CYS A 161 45.29 55.28 -19.69
N ALA A 162 45.77 54.04 -19.57
CA ALA A 162 47.20 53.76 -19.54
C ALA A 162 47.89 54.19 -20.85
N ASP A 163 47.28 53.90 -22.00
CA ASP A 163 47.78 54.33 -23.32
C ASP A 163 47.85 55.85 -23.45
N ILE A 164 46.81 56.57 -23.01
CA ILE A 164 46.78 58.04 -23.01
C ILE A 164 47.89 58.61 -22.10
N SER A 165 48.07 58.01 -20.91
CA SER A 165 49.10 58.44 -19.96
C SER A 165 50.51 58.27 -20.54
N LEU A 166 50.78 57.11 -21.17
CA LEU A 166 52.03 56.86 -21.88
C LEU A 166 52.26 57.84 -23.03
N ALA A 167 51.24 58.09 -23.86
CA ALA A 167 51.32 59.07 -24.95
C ALA A 167 51.61 60.50 -24.43
N THR A 168 50.98 60.89 -23.32
CA THR A 168 51.17 62.19 -22.69
C THR A 168 52.58 62.32 -22.10
N GLN A 169 53.08 61.28 -21.43
CA GLN A 169 54.45 61.25 -20.93
C GLN A 169 55.47 61.36 -22.06
N ASN A 170 55.27 60.64 -23.16
CA ASN A 170 56.13 60.74 -24.33
C ASN A 170 56.11 62.15 -24.95
N ALA A 171 54.95 62.79 -25.05
CA ALA A 171 54.83 64.16 -25.54
C ALA A 171 55.52 65.17 -24.59
N SER A 172 55.39 64.99 -23.26
CA SER A 172 56.09 65.82 -22.27
C SER A 172 57.61 65.69 -22.43
N ASN A 173 58.12 64.47 -22.54
CA ASN A 173 59.54 64.20 -22.74
C ASN A 173 60.09 64.87 -24.02
N ASP A 174 59.32 64.85 -25.12
CA ASP A 174 59.68 65.53 -26.38
C ASP A 174 59.75 67.06 -26.22
N VAL A 175 58.80 67.65 -25.47
CA VAL A 175 58.82 69.08 -25.16
C VAL A 175 60.03 69.46 -24.30
N ASP A 176 60.32 68.68 -23.26
CA ASP A 176 61.49 68.92 -22.41
C ASP A 176 62.79 68.80 -23.19
N GLN A 177 62.90 67.82 -24.09
CA GLN A 177 64.06 67.68 -24.98
C GLN A 177 64.21 68.88 -25.92
N LYS A 178 63.11 69.36 -26.54
CA LYS A 178 63.13 70.56 -27.40
C LYS A 178 63.50 71.81 -26.63
N LYS A 179 63.01 71.94 -25.39
CA LYS A 179 63.37 73.05 -24.50
C LYS A 179 64.87 73.04 -24.22
N GLN A 180 65.46 71.90 -23.87
CA GLN A 180 66.89 71.76 -23.65
C GLN A 180 67.70 72.20 -24.88
N VAL A 181 67.31 71.76 -26.08
CA VAL A 181 67.98 72.15 -27.34
C VAL A 181 67.92 73.67 -27.58
N LEU A 182 66.78 74.30 -27.26
CA LEU A 182 66.62 75.76 -27.34
C LEU A 182 67.51 76.50 -26.33
N GLU A 183 67.60 75.98 -25.11
CA GLU A 183 68.43 76.52 -24.03
C GLU A 183 69.92 76.47 -24.42
N ASP A 184 70.36 75.33 -24.95
CA ASP A 184 71.72 75.13 -25.48
C ASP A 184 72.00 76.10 -26.64
N SER A 185 71.07 76.27 -27.58
CA SER A 185 71.21 77.19 -28.72
C SER A 185 71.27 78.66 -28.30
N LEU A 186 70.50 79.04 -27.28
CA LEU A 186 70.54 80.39 -26.68
C LEU A 186 71.90 80.64 -26.02
N GLN A 187 72.43 79.64 -25.30
CA GLN A 187 73.74 79.73 -24.67
C GLN A 187 74.85 79.91 -25.72
N ASP A 188 74.78 79.17 -26.82
CA ASP A 188 75.70 79.32 -27.96
C ASP A 188 75.62 80.71 -28.59
N LEU A 189 74.40 81.26 -28.77
CA LEU A 189 74.21 82.62 -29.29
C LEU A 189 74.83 83.69 -28.37
N VAL A 190 74.64 83.55 -27.05
CA VAL A 190 75.24 84.42 -26.05
C VAL A 190 76.77 84.35 -26.11
N ASN A 191 77.33 83.14 -26.21
CA ASN A 191 78.77 82.92 -26.36
C ASN A 191 79.32 83.56 -27.64
N TYR A 192 78.60 83.43 -28.77
CA TYR A 192 78.99 84.06 -30.04
C TYR A 192 79.01 85.59 -29.97
N LYS A 193 78.04 86.18 -29.26
CA LYS A 193 77.96 87.63 -29.04
C LYS A 193 79.13 88.16 -28.21
N LEU A 194 79.59 87.39 -27.22
CA LEU A 194 80.77 87.69 -26.41
C LEU A 194 82.11 87.59 -27.17
N CYS A 195 82.16 86.93 -28.33
CA CYS A 195 83.36 86.86 -29.17
C CYS A 195 83.44 87.97 -30.24
N LEU A 196 82.40 88.79 -30.38
CA LEU A 196 82.33 89.90 -31.35
C LEU A 196 82.51 91.29 -30.70
N ASP A 197 82.55 91.36 -29.37
CA ASP A 197 83.00 92.50 -28.57
C ASP A 197 84.47 92.29 -28.15
#